data_AF-A0A9E6JZT8-F1
#
_entry.id   AF-A0A9E6JZT8-F1
#
_cell.length_a   1.000
_cell.length_b   1.000
_cell.length_c   1.000
_cell.angle_alpha   90.00
_cell.angle_beta   90.00
_cell.angle_gamma   90.00
#
_symmetry.space_group_name_H-M   'P 1'
#
loop_
_entity.id
_entity.type
_entity.pdbx_description
1 polymer ?
#
loop_
_entity_poly.entity_id
_entity_poly.type
_entity_poly.pdbx_seq_one_letter_code
_entity_poly.pdbx_strand_id
1 'polypeptide(L)'
;LHSEGFEKLREIKTRVFTFGQNEVYPYLTEEEAMRLMIPKGSLDEEERLQIESHVTHTYNFLKQIPWTNDLRNVPEIAYAHHEKLDGSGYPLKKSVKAIPVQAKMMTISDIYDALTAQDRPYKKAVPAERALDIISFEVKDKKIDKDLFQIFLDAKIFDLVLNKDA
;
A
#
# COMPACT_ATOMS: atom_id res chain seq x y z
N LEU A 1 14.92 2.85 9.41
CA LEU A 1 16.37 2.96 9.66
C LEU A 1 16.63 4.33 10.27
N HIS A 2 17.35 4.41 11.39
CA HIS A 2 17.76 5.69 11.97
C HIS A 2 18.69 6.41 10.99
N SER A 3 18.69 7.74 10.99
CA SER A 3 19.51 8.62 10.11
C SER A 3 20.99 8.22 10.05
N GLU A 4 21.51 7.68 11.15
CA GLU A 4 22.88 7.18 11.30
C GLU A 4 23.22 6.03 10.34
N GLY A 5 22.27 5.14 10.02
CA GLY A 5 22.49 4.03 9.09
C GLY A 5 22.69 4.50 7.65
N PHE A 6 22.01 5.56 7.23
CA PHE A 6 22.15 6.12 5.89
C PHE A 6 23.45 6.88 5.70
N GLU A 7 23.93 7.58 6.73
CA GLU A 7 25.27 8.20 6.64
C GLU A 7 26.38 7.15 6.47
N LYS A 8 26.28 6.04 7.21
CA LYS A 8 27.23 4.94 7.05
C LYS A 8 27.20 4.32 5.65
N LEU A 9 26.03 4.18 5.06
CA LEU A 9 25.89 3.70 3.67
C LEU A 9 26.50 4.69 2.66
N ARG A 10 26.33 6.00 2.88
CA ARG A 10 26.99 7.03 2.04
C ARG A 10 28.50 6.98 2.15
N GLU A 11 29.03 6.71 3.33
CA GLU A 11 30.47 6.51 3.52
C GLU A 11 30.96 5.23 2.82
N ILE A 12 30.24 4.12 2.95
CA ILE A 12 30.61 2.86 2.28
C ILE A 12 30.57 3.01 0.75
N LYS A 13 29.59 3.76 0.23
CA LYS A 13 29.45 4.04 -1.20
C LYS A 13 30.71 4.69 -1.81
N THR A 14 31.47 5.48 -1.06
CA THR A 14 32.70 6.12 -1.58
C THR A 14 33.93 5.20 -1.52
N ARG A 15 33.81 4.01 -0.92
CA ARG A 15 34.91 3.05 -0.80
C ARG A 15 35.01 2.19 -2.04
N VAL A 16 36.25 1.83 -2.37
CA VAL A 16 36.59 0.94 -3.48
C VAL A 16 37.54 -0.15 -3.00
N PHE A 17 37.48 -1.33 -3.61
CA PHE A 17 38.47 -2.39 -3.42
C PHE A 17 39.17 -2.69 -4.75
N THR A 18 40.38 -3.20 -4.65
CA THR A 18 41.13 -3.69 -5.80
C THR A 18 40.98 -5.20 -5.90
N PHE A 19 40.68 -5.70 -7.08
CA PHE A 19 40.65 -7.12 -7.40
C PHE A 19 41.65 -7.40 -8.54
N GLY A 20 42.42 -8.47 -8.42
CA GLY A 20 43.45 -8.82 -9.39
C GLY A 20 44.60 -7.80 -9.45
N GLN A 21 45.17 -7.59 -10.65
CA GLN A 21 46.41 -6.83 -10.83
C GLN A 21 46.24 -5.31 -10.88
N ASN A 22 45.02 -4.76 -11.10
CA ASN A 22 44.73 -3.31 -11.03
C ASN A 22 43.24 -2.93 -11.23
N GLU A 23 42.29 -3.87 -11.12
CA GLU A 23 40.88 -3.52 -11.32
C GLU A 23 40.28 -2.96 -10.03
N VAL A 24 39.69 -1.77 -10.11
CA VAL A 24 39.08 -1.06 -8.98
C VAL A 24 37.57 -1.18 -9.08
N TYR A 25 36.95 -1.72 -8.04
CA TYR A 25 35.51 -1.90 -7.93
C TYR A 25 34.96 -1.11 -6.75
N PRO A 26 33.78 -0.48 -6.88
CA PRO A 26 33.13 0.12 -5.73
C PRO A 26 32.64 -0.95 -4.75
N TYR A 27 32.58 -0.62 -3.46
CA TYR A 27 32.00 -1.52 -2.46
C TYR A 27 30.50 -1.72 -2.67
N LEU A 28 29.81 -0.68 -3.15
CA LEU A 28 28.41 -0.70 -3.53
C LEU A 28 28.29 0.00 -4.88
N THR A 29 27.58 -0.61 -5.81
CA THR A 29 27.14 0.08 -7.02
C THR A 29 26.18 1.22 -6.67
N GLU A 30 25.99 2.16 -7.58
CA GLU A 30 25.00 3.24 -7.42
C GLU A 30 23.61 2.69 -7.15
N GLU A 31 23.21 1.64 -7.88
CA GLU A 31 21.92 0.96 -7.74
C GLU A 31 21.76 0.30 -6.36
N GLU A 32 22.76 -0.47 -5.90
CA GLU A 32 22.72 -1.11 -4.58
C GLU A 32 22.65 -0.07 -3.46
N ALA A 33 23.44 1.00 -3.54
CA ALA A 33 23.41 2.07 -2.55
C ALA A 33 22.03 2.74 -2.51
N MET A 34 21.41 3.03 -3.67
CA MET A 34 20.06 3.60 -3.72
C MET A 34 19.02 2.67 -3.09
N ARG A 35 19.03 1.38 -3.41
CA ARG A 35 18.10 0.40 -2.82
C ARG A 35 18.28 0.22 -1.32
N LEU A 36 19.53 0.18 -0.82
CA LEU A 36 19.81 0.08 0.61
C LEU A 36 19.41 1.35 1.39
N MET A 37 19.24 2.49 0.71
CA MET A 37 18.81 3.75 1.30
C MET A 37 17.29 3.97 1.25
N ILE A 38 16.48 2.95 0.92
CA ILE A 38 15.02 3.05 0.97
C ILE A 38 14.56 3.22 2.43
N PRO A 39 13.87 4.33 2.79
CA PRO A 39 13.51 4.63 4.18
C PRO A 39 12.41 3.72 4.74
N LYS A 40 11.49 3.26 3.89
CA LYS A 40 10.34 2.44 4.29
C LYS A 40 9.93 1.48 3.18
N GLY A 41 9.74 0.22 3.55
CA GLY A 41 9.39 -0.84 2.61
C GLY A 41 10.63 -1.37 1.87
N SER A 42 10.40 -2.09 0.79
CA SER A 42 11.43 -2.76 -0.01
C SER A 42 11.45 -2.34 -1.47
N LEU A 43 10.56 -1.42 -1.86
CA LEU A 43 10.38 -1.01 -3.24
C LEU A 43 11.03 0.34 -3.46
N ASP A 44 11.81 0.44 -4.53
CA ASP A 44 12.20 1.72 -5.09
C ASP A 44 10.99 2.43 -5.76
N GLU A 45 11.22 3.60 -6.33
CA GLU A 45 10.16 4.39 -6.95
C GLU A 45 9.60 3.73 -8.22
N GLU A 46 10.45 3.12 -9.02
CA GLU A 46 10.05 2.44 -10.26
C GLU A 46 9.23 1.19 -9.94
N GLU A 47 9.73 0.35 -9.04
CA GLU A 47 9.04 -0.84 -8.56
C GLU A 47 7.70 -0.48 -7.91
N ARG A 48 7.64 0.62 -7.14
CA ARG A 48 6.39 1.12 -6.57
C ARG A 48 5.38 1.49 -7.65
N LEU A 49 5.80 2.24 -8.68
CA LEU A 49 4.92 2.59 -9.80
C LEU A 49 4.39 1.34 -10.53
N GLN A 50 5.23 0.32 -10.70
CA GLN A 50 4.80 -0.95 -11.29
C GLN A 50 3.75 -1.65 -10.42
N ILE A 51 3.92 -1.68 -9.10
CA ILE A 51 2.91 -2.25 -8.21
C ILE A 51 1.62 -1.43 -8.23
N GLU A 52 1.69 -0.10 -8.18
CA GLU A 52 0.51 0.79 -8.20
C GLU A 52 -0.27 0.68 -9.53
N SER A 53 0.39 0.30 -10.62
CA SER A 53 -0.23 0.12 -11.95
C SER A 53 -1.34 -0.94 -11.98
N HIS A 54 -1.39 -1.86 -11.01
CA HIS A 54 -2.40 -2.91 -10.95
C HIS A 54 -3.83 -2.34 -10.94
N VAL A 55 -4.03 -1.16 -10.35
CA VAL A 55 -5.34 -0.49 -10.29
C VAL A 55 -5.79 -0.06 -11.69
N THR A 56 -4.87 0.49 -12.48
CA THR A 56 -5.10 0.88 -13.87
C THR A 56 -5.32 -0.33 -14.76
N HIS A 57 -4.52 -1.39 -14.59
CA HIS A 57 -4.72 -2.64 -15.32
C HIS A 57 -6.09 -3.26 -15.03
N THR A 58 -6.46 -3.38 -13.74
CA THR A 58 -7.79 -3.85 -13.31
C THR A 58 -8.91 -3.01 -13.93
N TYR A 59 -8.80 -1.67 -13.88
CA TYR A 59 -9.78 -0.80 -14.53
C TYR A 59 -9.94 -1.11 -16.02
N ASN A 60 -8.83 -1.22 -16.74
CA ASN A 60 -8.84 -1.47 -18.18
C ASN A 60 -9.45 -2.84 -18.53
N PHE A 61 -9.24 -3.86 -17.69
CA PHE A 61 -9.89 -5.15 -17.85
C PHE A 61 -11.39 -5.07 -17.56
N LEU A 62 -11.77 -4.50 -16.40
CA LEU A 62 -13.17 -4.44 -15.97
C LEU A 62 -14.02 -3.58 -16.90
N LYS A 63 -13.46 -2.53 -17.52
CA LYS A 63 -14.19 -1.68 -18.47
C LYS A 63 -14.60 -2.40 -19.76
N GLN A 64 -13.95 -3.51 -20.10
CA GLN A 64 -14.30 -4.32 -21.28
C GLN A 64 -15.49 -5.26 -21.05
N ILE A 65 -15.87 -5.47 -19.78
CA ILE A 65 -16.98 -6.35 -19.42
C ILE A 65 -18.31 -5.60 -19.62
N PRO A 66 -19.30 -6.21 -20.30
CA PRO A 66 -20.62 -5.61 -20.47
C PRO A 66 -21.45 -5.75 -19.18
N TRP A 67 -21.17 -4.88 -18.21
CA TRP A 67 -21.87 -4.86 -16.93
C TRP A 67 -23.37 -4.59 -17.08
N THR A 68 -24.16 -5.20 -16.22
CA THR A 68 -25.56 -4.81 -16.01
C THR A 68 -25.63 -3.41 -15.40
N ASN A 69 -26.80 -2.76 -15.48
CA ASN A 69 -27.01 -1.41 -14.94
C ASN A 69 -26.61 -1.28 -13.46
N ASP A 70 -26.86 -2.31 -12.67
CA ASP A 70 -26.56 -2.33 -11.23
C ASP A 70 -25.06 -2.41 -10.93
N LEU A 71 -24.27 -2.97 -11.85
CA LEU A 71 -22.83 -3.20 -11.69
C LEU A 71 -21.96 -2.30 -12.57
N ARG A 72 -22.56 -1.38 -13.34
CA ARG A 72 -21.83 -0.52 -14.30
C ARG A 72 -20.71 0.31 -13.68
N ASN A 73 -20.77 0.57 -12.37
CA ASN A 73 -19.79 1.37 -11.64
C ASN A 73 -18.62 0.53 -11.08
N VAL A 74 -18.65 -0.80 -11.18
CA VAL A 74 -17.58 -1.69 -10.67
C VAL A 74 -16.20 -1.27 -11.16
N PRO A 75 -15.97 -0.93 -12.46
CA PRO A 75 -14.67 -0.46 -12.91
C PRO A 75 -14.20 0.79 -12.15
N GLU A 76 -15.06 1.80 -11.99
CA GLU A 76 -14.69 3.06 -11.30
C GLU A 76 -14.44 2.85 -9.80
N ILE A 77 -15.17 1.94 -9.17
CA ILE A 77 -14.95 1.57 -7.76
C ILE A 77 -13.58 0.91 -7.60
N ALA A 78 -13.27 -0.06 -8.45
CA ALA A 78 -11.96 -0.70 -8.49
C ALA A 78 -10.84 0.29 -8.86
N TYR A 79 -11.10 1.29 -9.70
CA TYR A 79 -10.07 2.26 -10.07
C TYR A 79 -9.73 3.24 -8.95
N ALA A 80 -10.68 3.49 -8.03
CA ALA A 80 -10.55 4.52 -7.00
C ALA A 80 -10.22 3.98 -5.59
N HIS A 81 -10.08 2.67 -5.38
CA HIS A 81 -9.99 2.10 -4.04
C HIS A 81 -8.67 2.34 -3.29
N HIS A 82 -7.62 2.76 -4.01
CA HIS A 82 -6.37 3.23 -3.41
C HIS A 82 -6.28 4.76 -3.31
N GLU A 83 -7.33 5.49 -3.74
CA GLU A 83 -7.42 6.93 -3.51
C GLU A 83 -7.57 7.21 -2.01
N LYS A 84 -7.01 8.33 -1.57
CA LYS A 84 -7.06 8.79 -0.17
C LYS A 84 -7.70 10.16 -0.09
N LEU A 85 -8.37 10.42 1.02
CA LEU A 85 -9.12 11.68 1.20
C LEU A 85 -8.20 12.91 1.26
N ASP A 86 -6.94 12.75 1.66
CA ASP A 86 -5.92 13.80 1.67
C ASP A 86 -5.24 14.03 0.31
N GLY A 87 -5.61 13.26 -0.72
CA GLY A 87 -5.03 13.34 -2.06
C GLY A 87 -3.67 12.63 -2.20
N SER A 88 -3.19 11.95 -1.15
CA SER A 88 -1.93 11.18 -1.21
C SER A 88 -2.06 9.82 -1.90
N GLY A 89 -3.29 9.41 -2.23
CA GLY A 89 -3.57 8.15 -2.90
C GLY A 89 -3.21 8.13 -4.39
N TYR A 90 -3.56 7.03 -5.04
CA TYR A 90 -3.27 6.79 -6.45
C TYR A 90 -4.46 6.04 -7.10
N PRO A 91 -4.59 6.06 -8.44
CA PRO A 91 -3.67 6.64 -9.42
C PRO A 91 -3.96 8.08 -9.84
N LEU A 92 -5.15 8.62 -9.58
CA LEU A 92 -5.58 9.93 -10.08
C LEU A 92 -5.44 11.06 -9.07
N LYS A 93 -5.18 10.75 -7.78
CA LYS A 93 -5.13 11.74 -6.69
C LYS A 93 -6.44 12.52 -6.61
N LYS A 94 -7.56 11.79 -6.65
CA LYS A 94 -8.90 12.36 -6.70
C LYS A 94 -9.16 13.23 -5.48
N SER A 95 -9.95 14.30 -5.68
CA SER A 95 -10.52 15.02 -4.55
C SER A 95 -11.53 14.14 -3.80
N VAL A 96 -11.72 14.41 -2.50
CA VAL A 96 -12.67 13.69 -1.61
C VAL A 96 -14.06 13.46 -2.24
N LYS A 97 -14.57 14.46 -2.96
CA LYS A 97 -15.92 14.42 -3.59
C LYS A 97 -15.97 13.53 -4.82
N ALA A 98 -14.83 13.27 -5.47
CA ALA A 98 -14.73 12.46 -6.67
C ALA A 98 -14.48 10.97 -6.38
N ILE A 99 -14.17 10.61 -5.13
CA ILE A 99 -13.99 9.20 -4.73
C ILE A 99 -15.38 8.60 -4.43
N PRO A 100 -15.82 7.56 -5.17
CA PRO A 100 -17.09 6.88 -4.91
C PRO A 100 -17.17 6.36 -3.46
N VAL A 101 -18.35 6.43 -2.85
CA VAL A 101 -18.55 5.94 -1.48
C VAL A 101 -18.19 4.46 -1.35
N GLN A 102 -18.51 3.65 -2.36
CA GLN A 102 -18.17 2.23 -2.42
C GLN A 102 -16.66 2.01 -2.46
N ALA A 103 -15.90 2.88 -3.14
CA ALA A 103 -14.45 2.80 -3.16
C ALA A 103 -13.88 3.11 -1.77
N LYS A 104 -14.40 4.13 -1.07
CA LYS A 104 -14.00 4.44 0.31
C LYS A 104 -14.29 3.29 1.28
N MET A 105 -15.45 2.64 1.14
CA MET A 105 -15.78 1.44 1.92
C MET A 105 -14.81 0.30 1.59
N MET A 106 -14.53 0.07 0.31
CA MET A 106 -13.59 -0.95 -0.13
C MET A 106 -12.17 -0.71 0.37
N THR A 107 -11.70 0.54 0.42
CA THR A 107 -10.40 0.90 1.00
C THR A 107 -10.27 0.45 2.46
N ILE A 108 -11.33 0.61 3.26
CA ILE A 108 -11.32 0.19 4.67
C ILE A 108 -11.24 -1.34 4.75
N SER A 109 -12.09 -2.03 3.99
CA SER A 109 -12.11 -3.50 3.95
C SER A 109 -10.78 -4.08 3.47
N ASP A 110 -10.20 -3.53 2.40
CA ASP A 110 -8.93 -3.98 1.81
C ASP A 110 -7.76 -3.83 2.79
N ILE A 111 -7.67 -2.67 3.48
CA ILE A 111 -6.63 -2.45 4.50
C ILE A 111 -6.79 -3.44 5.65
N TYR A 112 -8.02 -3.63 6.15
CA TYR A 112 -8.27 -4.54 7.26
C TYR A 112 -7.91 -5.98 6.89
N ASP A 113 -8.37 -6.45 5.73
CA ASP A 113 -8.09 -7.79 5.23
C ASP A 113 -6.58 -7.99 5.03
N ALA A 114 -5.90 -7.04 4.37
CA ALA A 114 -4.47 -7.11 4.15
C ALA A 114 -3.62 -7.14 5.43
N LEU A 115 -4.11 -6.57 6.55
CA LEU A 115 -3.45 -6.59 7.84
C LEU A 115 -3.71 -7.89 8.62
N THR A 116 -4.90 -8.45 8.51
CA THR A 116 -5.37 -9.58 9.33
C THR A 116 -5.26 -10.94 8.65
N ALA A 117 -5.04 -10.97 7.32
CA ALA A 117 -4.87 -12.17 6.53
C ALA A 117 -3.76 -13.08 7.09
N GLN A 118 -4.11 -14.34 7.36
CA GLN A 118 -3.21 -15.36 7.92
C GLN A 118 -2.39 -16.10 6.85
N ASP A 119 -2.78 -16.00 5.60
CA ASP A 119 -2.24 -16.75 4.46
C ASP A 119 -0.94 -16.16 3.89
N ARG A 120 -0.41 -15.07 4.46
CA ARG A 120 0.82 -14.43 3.99
C ARG A 120 2.06 -15.12 4.57
N PRO A 121 2.85 -15.88 3.79
CA PRO A 121 3.97 -16.68 4.32
C PRO A 121 5.09 -15.83 4.94
N TYR A 122 5.17 -14.54 4.57
CA TYR A 122 6.22 -13.62 5.01
C TYR A 122 5.82 -12.74 6.21
N LYS A 123 4.56 -12.77 6.66
CA LYS A 123 4.08 -11.86 7.72
C LYS A 123 2.99 -12.52 8.55
N LYS A 124 3.22 -12.59 9.87
CA LYS A 124 2.17 -13.01 10.81
C LYS A 124 0.99 -12.04 10.75
N ALA A 125 -0.22 -12.58 10.78
CA ALA A 125 -1.45 -11.81 10.88
C ALA A 125 -1.38 -10.83 12.05
N VAL A 126 -1.79 -9.59 11.80
CA VAL A 126 -1.93 -8.58 12.83
C VAL A 126 -3.23 -8.85 13.60
N PRO A 127 -3.24 -8.81 14.95
CA PRO A 127 -4.48 -8.94 15.72
C PRO A 127 -5.50 -7.88 15.30
N ALA A 128 -6.80 -8.23 15.31
CA ALA A 128 -7.88 -7.35 14.86
C ALA A 128 -7.84 -5.97 15.51
N GLU A 129 -7.71 -5.90 16.84
CA GLU A 129 -7.58 -4.64 17.59
C GLU A 129 -6.44 -3.77 17.07
N ARG A 130 -5.28 -4.37 16.78
CA ARG A 130 -4.13 -3.66 16.23
C ARG A 130 -4.35 -3.20 14.79
N ALA A 131 -5.09 -3.96 13.98
CA ALA A 131 -5.46 -3.53 12.64
C ALA A 131 -6.43 -2.33 12.68
N LEU A 132 -7.41 -2.37 13.59
CA LEU A 132 -8.34 -1.26 13.82
C LEU A 132 -7.61 0.00 14.32
N ASP A 133 -6.63 -0.15 15.21
CA ASP A 133 -5.77 0.95 15.64
C ASP A 133 -5.04 1.61 14.46
N ILE A 134 -4.44 0.81 13.57
CA ILE A 134 -3.74 1.30 12.37
C ILE A 134 -4.69 2.12 11.49
N ILE A 135 -5.89 1.59 11.22
CA ILE A 135 -6.91 2.31 10.44
C ILE A 135 -7.35 3.60 11.16
N SER A 136 -7.46 3.58 12.50
CA SER A 136 -7.80 4.77 13.28
C SER A 136 -6.78 5.90 13.16
N PHE A 137 -5.48 5.57 13.02
CA PHE A 137 -4.44 6.57 12.75
C PHE A 137 -4.59 7.16 11.34
N GLU A 138 -4.89 6.34 10.34
CA GLU A 138 -5.16 6.82 8.97
C GLU A 138 -6.42 7.70 8.88
N VAL A 139 -7.41 7.48 9.74
CA VAL A 139 -8.57 8.38 9.90
C VAL A 139 -8.15 9.71 10.52
N LYS A 140 -7.30 9.71 11.56
CA LYS A 140 -6.76 10.94 12.17
C LYS A 140 -5.93 11.77 11.18
N ASP A 141 -5.16 11.09 10.33
CA ASP A 141 -4.39 11.69 9.23
C ASP A 141 -5.27 12.16 8.06
N LYS A 142 -6.61 11.99 8.15
CA LYS A 142 -7.58 12.34 7.11
C LYS A 142 -7.35 11.61 5.78
N LYS A 143 -6.80 10.39 5.82
CA LYS A 143 -6.64 9.55 4.62
C LYS A 143 -7.86 8.67 4.37
N ILE A 144 -8.57 8.30 5.43
CA ILE A 144 -9.74 7.42 5.42
C ILE A 144 -10.98 8.15 5.94
N ASP A 145 -12.14 7.79 5.41
CA ASP A 145 -13.42 8.36 5.78
C ASP A 145 -13.84 7.94 7.18
N LYS A 146 -13.99 8.92 8.08
CA LYS A 146 -14.31 8.70 9.49
C LYS A 146 -15.67 8.05 9.69
N ASP A 147 -16.68 8.50 8.94
CA ASP A 147 -18.06 8.06 9.16
C ASP A 147 -18.23 6.61 8.67
N LEU A 148 -17.62 6.28 7.54
CA LEU A 148 -17.59 4.90 7.05
C LEU A 148 -16.79 3.97 7.96
N PHE A 149 -15.69 4.43 8.54
CA PHE A 149 -14.94 3.65 9.52
C PHE A 149 -15.77 3.40 10.79
N GLN A 150 -16.54 4.39 11.26
CA GLN A 150 -17.44 4.20 12.38
C GLN A 150 -18.51 3.14 12.08
N ILE A 151 -19.11 3.18 10.88
CA ILE A 151 -20.07 2.14 10.45
C ILE A 151 -19.42 0.75 10.45
N PHE A 152 -18.17 0.64 9.97
CA PHE A 152 -17.42 -0.62 9.97
C PHE A 152 -17.22 -1.17 11.39
N LEU A 153 -16.94 -0.29 12.37
CA LEU A 153 -16.81 -0.66 13.78
C LEU A 153 -18.13 -1.10 14.39
N ASP A 154 -19.19 -0.30 14.21
CA ASP A 154 -20.51 -0.53 14.80
C ASP A 154 -21.14 -1.82 14.28
N ALA A 155 -20.95 -2.10 12.99
CA ALA A 155 -21.42 -3.32 12.35
C ALA A 155 -20.61 -4.56 12.74
N LYS A 156 -19.45 -4.40 13.40
CA LYS A 156 -18.55 -5.48 13.83
C LYS A 156 -18.25 -6.49 12.72
N ILE A 157 -18.06 -5.98 11.50
CA ILE A 157 -17.85 -6.84 10.30
C ILE A 157 -16.65 -7.77 10.50
N PHE A 158 -15.63 -7.32 11.20
CA PHE A 158 -14.44 -8.11 11.53
C PHE A 158 -14.73 -9.34 12.41
N ASP A 159 -15.67 -9.26 13.35
CA ASP A 159 -16.06 -10.39 14.19
C ASP A 159 -16.76 -11.47 13.34
N LEU A 160 -17.54 -11.08 12.33
CA LEU A 160 -18.21 -12.01 11.43
C LEU A 160 -17.24 -12.79 10.54
N VAL A 161 -16.10 -12.18 10.18
CA VAL A 161 -15.07 -12.82 9.35
C VAL A 161 -14.22 -13.77 10.20
N LEU A 162 -13.85 -13.38 11.42
CA LEU A 162 -13.02 -14.20 12.32
C LEU A 162 -13.77 -15.43 12.88
N ASN A 163 -15.09 -15.34 13.04
CA ASN A 163 -15.91 -16.43 13.57
C ASN A 163 -16.44 -17.39 12.49
N LYS A 164 -16.11 -17.20 11.21
CA LYS A 164 -16.57 -18.09 10.13
C LYS A 164 -15.79 -19.40 10.01
N ASP A 165 -14.64 -19.50 10.68
CA ASP A 165 -13.80 -20.70 10.73
C ASP A 165 -13.89 -21.46 12.08
N ALA A 166 -14.94 -21.19 12.89
CA ALA A 166 -15.21 -21.86 14.17
C ALA A 166 -16.38 -22.84 14.09
#